data_AF-A0A0W0VJI5-F1
#
_entry.id   AF-A0A0W0VJI5-F1
#
_cell.length_a   1.000
_cell.length_b   1.000
_cell.length_c   1.000
_cell.angle_alpha   90.00
_cell.angle_beta   90.00
_cell.angle_gamma   90.00
#
_symmetry.space_group_name_H-M   'P 1'
#
loop_
_entity.id
_entity.type
_entity.pdbx_description
1 polymer ?
#
loop_
_entity_poly.entity_id
_entity_poly.type
_entity_poly.pdbx_seq_one_letter_code
_entity_poly.pdbx_strand_id
1 'polypeptide(L)'
;MTKVTFLSNFKQKVHTLEHQAGTLVNMEDITHLKLINTQLQREIDKYKQLINGCLNLLWEKKDEYNRLLVDCLNSSPLNPNQYQKIAKKFNQLDCDIEALNIFIKHENPQETFELYDIKLKTINDRINALEKKTKQA
;
A
#
# COMPACT_ATOMS: atom_id res chain seq x y z
N MET A 1 -12.23 -4.63 -9.29
CA MET A 1 -10.77 -4.68 -9.51
C MET A 1 -10.15 -5.44 -8.34
N THR A 2 -9.32 -6.47 -8.59
CA THR A 2 -8.68 -7.24 -7.50
C THR A 2 -7.46 -6.48 -6.96
N LYS A 3 -7.01 -6.79 -5.73
CA LYS A 3 -5.80 -6.18 -5.14
C LYS A 3 -4.57 -6.36 -6.04
N VAL A 4 -4.42 -7.56 -6.63
CA VAL A 4 -3.34 -7.90 -7.56
C VAL A 4 -3.38 -7.02 -8.81
N THR A 5 -4.57 -6.86 -9.42
CA THR A 5 -4.74 -6.00 -10.61
C THR A 5 -4.51 -4.52 -10.29
N PHE A 6 -4.88 -4.07 -9.08
CA PHE A 6 -4.55 -2.70 -8.65
C PHE A 6 -3.03 -2.50 -8.58
N LEU A 7 -2.30 -3.42 -7.94
CA LEU A 7 -0.86 -3.32 -7.74
C LEU A 7 -0.07 -3.33 -9.06
N SER A 8 -0.44 -4.22 -9.99
CA SER A 8 0.19 -4.25 -11.31
C SER A 8 -0.03 -2.93 -12.05
N ASN A 9 -1.26 -2.42 -12.02
CA ASN A 9 -1.62 -1.17 -12.69
C ASN A 9 -0.94 0.04 -12.04
N PHE A 10 -0.84 0.05 -10.72
CA PHE A 10 -0.14 1.08 -9.97
C PHE A 10 1.35 1.14 -10.33
N LYS A 11 2.06 -0.01 -10.27
CA LYS A 11 3.48 -0.10 -10.62
C LYS A 11 3.73 0.36 -12.06
N GLN A 12 2.90 -0.08 -13.00
CA GLN A 12 2.97 0.34 -14.41
C GLN A 12 2.71 1.84 -14.58
N LYS A 13 1.68 2.38 -13.92
CA LYS A 13 1.31 3.79 -14.04
C LYS A 13 2.38 4.71 -13.46
N VAL A 14 2.94 4.34 -12.31
CA VAL A 14 4.04 5.08 -11.69
C VAL A 14 5.28 5.08 -12.60
N HIS A 15 5.65 3.93 -13.16
CA HIS A 15 6.75 3.84 -14.13
C HIS A 15 6.53 4.73 -15.37
N THR A 16 5.32 4.74 -15.94
CA THR A 16 4.98 5.59 -17.09
C THR A 16 5.09 7.07 -16.76
N LEU A 17 4.55 7.49 -15.60
CA LEU A 17 4.59 8.89 -15.16
C LEU A 17 6.03 9.36 -14.88
N GLU A 18 6.87 8.50 -14.31
CA GLU A 18 8.29 8.77 -14.11
C GLU A 18 9.03 8.95 -15.44
N HIS A 19 8.81 8.05 -16.39
CA HIS A 19 9.42 8.16 -17.72
C HIS A 19 9.03 9.48 -18.39
N GLN A 20 7.75 9.85 -18.32
CA GLN A 20 7.25 11.13 -18.83
C GLN A 20 7.91 12.32 -18.12
N ALA A 21 8.07 12.28 -16.79
CA ALA A 21 8.77 13.33 -16.06
C ALA A 21 10.24 13.43 -16.45
N GLY A 22 10.88 12.31 -16.79
CA GLY A 22 12.28 12.25 -17.25
C GLY A 22 12.51 13.03 -18.54
N THR A 23 11.60 12.91 -19.51
CA THR A 23 11.72 13.49 -20.85
C THR A 23 11.49 15.00 -20.94
N LEU A 24 10.93 15.62 -19.90
CA LEU A 24 10.49 17.02 -19.89
C LEU A 24 11.59 17.96 -19.37
N VAL A 25 12.28 18.67 -20.26
CA VAL A 25 13.52 19.43 -19.96
C VAL A 25 13.37 20.95 -19.96
N ASN A 26 12.26 21.50 -20.46
CA ASN A 26 12.14 22.93 -20.75
C ASN A 26 11.13 23.66 -19.85
N MET A 27 11.12 24.99 -19.89
CA MET A 27 10.23 25.82 -19.04
C MET A 27 8.73 25.63 -19.37
N GLU A 28 8.38 25.40 -20.63
CA GLU A 28 7.01 25.08 -21.05
C GLU A 28 6.50 23.76 -20.45
N ASP A 29 7.43 22.92 -19.98
CA ASP A 29 7.11 21.64 -19.36
C ASP A 29 6.81 21.74 -17.86
N ILE A 30 6.99 22.89 -17.20
CA ILE A 30 6.76 23.04 -15.74
C ILE A 30 5.31 22.68 -15.38
N THR A 31 4.35 23.14 -16.17
CA THR A 31 2.92 22.82 -15.96
C THR A 31 2.66 21.32 -16.10
N HIS A 32 3.28 20.67 -17.07
CA HIS A 32 3.18 19.22 -17.28
C HIS A 32 3.86 18.44 -16.14
N LEU A 33 5.05 18.87 -15.68
CA LEU A 33 5.75 18.27 -14.55
C LEU A 33 4.94 18.39 -13.26
N LYS A 34 4.31 19.53 -12.98
CA LYS A 34 3.41 19.71 -11.83
C LYS A 34 2.19 18.78 -11.90
N LEU A 35 1.62 18.61 -13.08
CA LEU A 35 0.52 17.69 -13.30
C LEU A 35 0.95 16.24 -13.04
N ILE A 36 2.08 15.80 -13.60
CA ILE A 36 2.65 14.47 -13.38
C ILE A 36 2.93 14.23 -11.90
N ASN A 37 3.56 15.19 -11.22
CA ASN A 37 3.85 15.12 -9.79
C ASN A 37 2.56 14.93 -8.95
N THR A 38 1.51 15.70 -9.28
CA THR A 38 0.20 15.56 -8.63
C THR A 38 -0.42 14.19 -8.89
N GLN A 39 -0.29 13.66 -10.11
CA GLN A 39 -0.80 12.33 -10.45
C GLN A 39 -0.03 11.22 -9.72
N LEU A 40 1.29 11.31 -9.66
CA LEU A 40 2.14 10.38 -8.91
C LEU A 40 1.78 10.37 -7.43
N GLN A 41 1.66 11.54 -6.81
CA GLN A 41 1.26 11.67 -5.41
C GLN A 41 -0.07 10.94 -5.15
N ARG A 42 -1.08 11.16 -5.99
CA ARG A 42 -2.39 10.49 -5.84
C ARG A 42 -2.30 8.98 -5.97
N GLU A 43 -1.49 8.46 -6.89
CA GLU A 43 -1.32 7.02 -7.03
C GLU A 43 -0.58 6.42 -5.83
N ILE A 44 0.45 7.09 -5.34
CA ILE A 44 1.20 6.68 -4.13
C ILE A 44 0.28 6.69 -2.90
N ASP A 45 -0.57 7.70 -2.75
CA ASP A 45 -1.53 7.78 -1.65
C ASP A 45 -2.53 6.61 -1.68
N LYS A 46 -3.02 6.22 -2.87
CA LYS A 46 -3.89 5.04 -3.02
C LYS A 46 -3.16 3.75 -2.62
N TYR A 47 -1.89 3.61 -3.01
CA TYR A 47 -1.08 2.46 -2.61
C TYR A 47 -0.88 2.42 -1.08
N LYS A 48 -0.53 3.56 -0.46
CA LYS A 48 -0.43 3.72 1.00
C LYS A 48 -1.74 3.31 1.70
N GLN A 49 -2.88 3.78 1.21
CA GLN A 49 -4.19 3.40 1.73
C GLN A 49 -4.46 1.90 1.62
N LEU A 50 -4.13 1.28 0.49
CA LEU A 50 -4.34 -0.15 0.29
C LEU A 50 -3.47 -1.00 1.23
N ILE A 51 -2.20 -0.66 1.39
CA ILE A 51 -1.31 -1.34 2.34
C ILE A 51 -1.79 -1.17 3.77
N ASN A 52 -2.13 0.06 4.18
CA ASN A 52 -2.65 0.31 5.52
C ASN A 52 -3.94 -0.45 5.79
N GLY A 53 -4.84 -0.56 4.81
CA GLY A 53 -6.03 -1.40 4.91
C GLY A 53 -5.70 -2.88 5.12
N CYS A 54 -4.64 -3.40 4.49
CA CYS A 54 -4.20 -4.78 4.69
C CYS A 54 -3.57 -4.99 6.07
N LEU A 55 -2.78 -4.03 6.56
CA LEU A 55 -2.20 -4.05 7.90
C LEU A 55 -3.29 -3.98 8.99
N ASN A 56 -4.28 -3.11 8.82
CA ASN A 56 -5.41 -3.01 9.74
C ASN A 56 -6.21 -4.32 9.76
N LEU A 57 -6.53 -4.90 8.60
CA LEU A 57 -7.22 -6.18 8.54
C LEU A 57 -6.42 -7.30 9.20
N LEU A 58 -5.09 -7.32 9.05
CA LEU A 58 -4.22 -8.27 9.73
C LEU A 58 -4.32 -8.13 11.25
N TRP A 59 -4.32 -6.90 11.76
CA TRP A 59 -4.52 -6.63 13.18
C TRP A 59 -5.90 -7.07 13.66
N GLU A 60 -6.97 -6.72 12.94
CA GLU A 60 -8.33 -7.15 13.26
C GLU A 60 -8.45 -8.67 13.34
N LYS A 61 -7.81 -9.40 12.42
CA LYS A 61 -7.81 -10.87 12.40
C LYS A 61 -7.04 -11.47 13.57
N LYS A 62 -5.90 -10.88 13.95
CA LYS A 62 -5.15 -11.28 15.16
C LYS A 62 -5.96 -11.01 16.43
N ASP A 63 -6.67 -9.88 16.49
CA ASP A 63 -7.52 -9.54 17.64
C ASP A 63 -8.75 -10.45 17.73
N GLU A 64 -9.35 -10.83 16.59
CA GLU A 64 -10.39 -11.84 16.52
C GLU A 64 -9.88 -13.20 17.03
N TYR A 65 -8.69 -13.62 16.59
CA TYR A 65 -8.04 -14.85 17.05
C TYR A 65 -7.82 -14.84 18.56
N ASN A 66 -7.22 -13.77 19.09
CA ASN A 66 -6.93 -13.64 20.53
C ASN A 66 -8.20 -13.61 21.37
N ARG A 67 -9.25 -12.91 20.92
CA ARG A 67 -10.56 -12.92 21.58
C ARG A 67 -11.16 -14.32 21.61
N LEU A 68 -11.14 -15.02 20.48
CA LEU A 68 -11.65 -16.40 20.40
C LEU A 68 -10.87 -17.33 21.35
N LEU A 69 -9.55 -17.15 21.46
CA LEU A 69 -8.70 -17.91 22.39
C LEU A 69 -9.10 -17.65 23.85
N VAL A 70 -9.26 -16.38 24.23
CA VAL A 70 -9.71 -15.99 25.58
C VAL A 70 -11.10 -16.53 25.89
N ASP A 71 -12.03 -16.44 24.95
CA ASP A 71 -13.39 -16.97 25.10
C ASP A 71 -13.36 -18.49 25.33
N CYS A 72 -12.49 -19.22 24.62
CA CYS A 72 -12.33 -20.66 24.82
C CYS A 72 -11.77 -20.99 26.21
N LEU A 73 -10.77 -20.24 26.67
CA LEU A 73 -10.15 -20.42 27.99
C LEU A 73 -11.11 -20.14 29.15
N ASN A 74 -12.02 -19.18 28.97
CA ASN A 74 -13.00 -18.78 30.00
C ASN A 74 -14.34 -19.52 29.90
N SER A 75 -14.53 -20.37 28.88
CA SER A 75 -15.78 -21.09 28.67
C SER A 75 -15.86 -22.39 29.47
N SER A 76 -17.10 -22.79 29.81
CA SER A 76 -17.38 -24.16 30.24
C SER A 76 -16.96 -25.17 29.16
N PRO A 77 -16.68 -26.44 29.52
CA PRO A 77 -16.25 -27.45 28.57
C PRO A 77 -17.14 -27.49 27.32
N LEU A 78 -16.53 -27.26 26.16
CA LEU A 78 -17.21 -27.25 24.88
C LEU A 78 -17.68 -28.66 24.54
N ASN A 79 -18.93 -28.80 24.08
CA ASN A 79 -19.37 -30.05 23.49
C ASN A 79 -18.70 -30.26 22.10
N PRO A 80 -18.69 -31.50 21.55
CA PRO A 80 -17.98 -31.80 20.31
C PRO A 80 -18.37 -30.92 19.12
N ASN A 81 -19.66 -30.55 19.01
CA ASN A 81 -20.14 -29.68 17.93
C ASN A 81 -19.66 -28.23 18.10
N GLN A 82 -19.62 -27.72 19.32
CA GLN A 82 -19.07 -26.39 19.62
C GLN A 82 -17.57 -26.34 19.33
N TYR A 83 -16.83 -27.36 19.79
CA TYR A 83 -15.41 -27.50 19.51
C TYR A 83 -15.13 -27.50 18.00
N GLN A 84 -15.87 -28.31 17.22
CA GLN A 84 -15.67 -28.39 15.77
C GLN A 84 -15.91 -27.03 15.07
N LYS A 85 -16.91 -26.26 15.52
CA LYS A 85 -17.17 -24.92 14.96
C LYS A 85 -16.04 -23.94 15.29
N ILE A 86 -15.54 -23.97 16.51
CA ILE A 86 -14.45 -23.10 16.97
C ILE A 86 -13.14 -23.46 16.25
N ALA A 87 -12.81 -24.75 16.14
CA ALA A 87 -11.63 -25.22 15.41
C ALA A 87 -11.66 -24.77 13.93
N LYS A 88 -12.82 -24.83 13.28
CA LYS A 88 -12.99 -24.30 11.91
C LYS A 88 -12.72 -22.79 11.83
N LYS A 89 -13.16 -22.02 12.83
CA LYS A 89 -12.88 -20.58 12.89
C LYS A 89 -11.39 -20.29 13.06
N PHE A 90 -10.72 -20.98 13.97
CA PHE A 90 -9.26 -20.83 14.14
C PHE A 90 -8.52 -21.14 12.84
N ASN A 91 -8.82 -22.26 12.19
CA ASN A 91 -8.20 -22.61 10.91
C ASN A 91 -8.43 -21.54 9.84
N GLN A 92 -9.62 -20.96 9.77
CA GLN A 92 -9.89 -19.88 8.82
C GLN A 92 -9.07 -18.62 9.16
N LEU A 93 -8.99 -18.25 10.43
CA LEU A 93 -8.20 -17.10 10.88
C LEU A 93 -6.71 -17.30 10.62
N ASP A 94 -6.18 -18.50 10.86
CA ASP A 94 -4.78 -18.84 10.54
C ASP A 94 -4.49 -18.66 9.05
N CYS A 95 -5.34 -19.21 8.18
CA CYS A 95 -5.24 -19.04 6.73
C CYS A 95 -5.31 -17.56 6.32
N ASP A 96 -6.26 -16.78 6.87
CA ASP A 96 -6.43 -15.37 6.56
C ASP A 96 -5.20 -14.55 6.98
N ILE A 97 -4.69 -14.78 8.20
CA ILE A 97 -3.50 -14.12 8.76
C ILE A 97 -2.26 -14.47 7.94
N GLU A 98 -2.07 -15.73 7.57
CA GLU A 98 -0.95 -16.18 6.75
C GLU A 98 -0.98 -15.53 5.37
N ALA A 99 -2.14 -15.55 4.69
CA ALA A 99 -2.30 -14.93 3.37
C ALA A 99 -1.99 -13.42 3.41
N LEU A 100 -2.46 -12.70 4.43
CA LEU A 100 -2.17 -11.28 4.62
C LEU A 100 -0.68 -11.03 4.91
N ASN A 101 -0.05 -11.84 5.76
CA ASN A 101 1.39 -11.73 6.04
C ASN A 101 2.24 -11.96 4.79
N ILE A 102 1.93 -13.00 4.00
CA ILE A 102 2.63 -13.29 2.74
C ILE A 102 2.48 -12.10 1.79
N PHE A 103 1.26 -11.59 1.62
CA PHE A 103 0.99 -10.44 0.76
C PHE A 103 1.79 -9.20 1.19
N ILE A 104 1.75 -8.84 2.48
CA ILE A 104 2.46 -7.66 2.99
C ILE A 104 3.97 -7.83 2.83
N LYS A 105 4.52 -9.01 3.12
CA LYS A 105 5.96 -9.27 2.91
C LYS A 105 6.34 -9.20 1.44
N HIS A 106 5.53 -9.77 0.55
CA HIS A 106 5.77 -9.76 -0.88
C HIS A 106 5.80 -8.33 -1.45
N GLU A 107 4.88 -7.47 -1.01
CA GLU A 107 4.83 -6.09 -1.49
C GLU A 107 5.91 -5.18 -0.89
N ASN A 108 6.59 -5.62 0.17
CA ASN A 108 7.63 -4.88 0.88
C ASN A 108 7.34 -3.36 0.97
N PRO A 109 6.30 -2.95 1.70
CA PRO A 109 5.77 -1.60 1.60
C PRO A 109 6.78 -0.52 2.00
N GLN A 110 7.68 -0.83 2.94
CA GLN A 110 8.68 0.13 3.39
C GLN A 110 9.63 0.52 2.25
N GLU A 111 10.28 -0.46 1.61
CA GLU A 111 11.15 -0.20 0.46
C GLU A 111 10.39 0.47 -0.68
N THR A 112 9.15 0.04 -0.90
CA THR A 112 8.29 0.59 -1.95
C THR A 112 7.94 2.07 -1.66
N PHE A 113 7.61 2.43 -0.42
CA PHE A 113 7.34 3.82 -0.03
C PHE A 113 8.59 4.69 -0.16
N GLU A 114 9.74 4.22 0.35
CA GLU A 114 11.01 4.95 0.28
C GLU A 114 11.40 5.24 -1.17
N LEU A 115 11.29 4.24 -2.05
CA LEU A 115 11.56 4.40 -3.48
C LEU A 115 10.69 5.50 -4.09
N TYR A 116 9.39 5.53 -3.80
CA TYR A 116 8.48 6.51 -4.38
C TYR A 116 8.64 7.91 -3.79
N ASP A 117 8.94 8.04 -2.50
CA ASP A 117 9.21 9.34 -1.89
C ASP A 117 10.49 9.97 -2.49
N ILE A 118 11.53 9.18 -2.79
CA ILE A 118 12.74 9.64 -3.51
C ILE A 118 12.38 10.16 -4.91
N LYS A 119 11.52 9.44 -5.63
CA LYS A 119 11.13 9.78 -7.00
C LYS A 119 10.30 11.07 -7.05
N LEU A 120 9.32 11.21 -6.15
CA LEU A 120 8.57 12.45 -5.98
C LEU A 120 9.50 13.62 -5.64
N LYS A 121 10.43 13.43 -4.71
CA LYS A 121 11.42 14.44 -4.36
C LYS A 121 12.23 14.89 -5.57
N THR A 122 12.70 13.94 -6.39
CA THR A 122 13.48 14.23 -7.60
C THR A 122 12.68 15.10 -8.59
N ILE A 123 11.40 14.80 -8.80
CA ILE A 123 10.52 15.59 -9.68
C ILE A 123 10.28 16.99 -9.09
N ASN A 124 10.03 17.10 -7.78
CA ASN A 124 9.87 18.38 -7.09
C ASN A 124 11.12 19.25 -7.18
N ASP A 125 12.30 18.66 -6.94
CA ASP A 125 13.58 19.37 -7.04
C ASP A 125 13.81 19.90 -8.46
N ARG A 126 13.43 19.12 -9.48
CA ARG A 126 13.48 19.55 -10.89
C ARG A 126 12.52 20.71 -11.18
N ILE A 127 11.27 20.64 -10.71
CA ILE A 127 10.29 21.72 -10.83
C ILE A 127 10.85 23.00 -10.20
N ASN A 128 11.36 22.91 -8.97
CA ASN A 128 11.94 24.04 -8.25
C ASN A 128 13.14 24.65 -8.99
N ALA A 129 14.00 23.82 -9.59
CA ALA A 129 15.15 24.29 -10.36
C ALA A 129 14.72 25.04 -11.63
N LEU A 130 13.72 24.52 -12.35
CA LEU A 130 13.17 25.19 -13.53
C LEU A 130 12.49 26.52 -13.18
N GLU A 131 11.68 26.55 -12.11
CA GLU A 131 11.04 27.78 -11.65
C GLU A 131 12.05 28.87 -11.23
N LYS A 132 13.15 28.49 -10.58
CA LYS A 132 14.23 29.43 -10.23
C LYS A 132 14.87 30.03 -11.47
N LYS A 133 15.12 29.23 -12.51
CA LYS A 133 15.64 29.72 -13.80
C LYS A 133 14.65 30.70 -14.46
N THR A 134 13.36 30.42 -14.41
CA THR A 134 12.32 31.31 -14.97
C THR A 134 12.23 32.65 -14.25
N LYS A 135 12.51 32.70 -12.94
CA LYS A 135 12.49 33.97 -12.17
C LYS A 135 13.76 34.82 -12.34
N GLN A 136 14.82 34.24 -12.91
CA GLN A 136 16.11 34.90 -13.10
C GLN A 136 16.36 35.31 -14.57
N ALA A 137 15.53 34.82 -15.50
CA ALA A 137 15.50 35.20 -16.91
C ALA A 137 14.49 36.34 -17.13
#